data_AF-A0A1J0A9L9-F1
#
_entry.id   AF-A0A1J0A9L9-F1
#
_cell.length_a   1.000
_cell.length_b   1.000
_cell.length_c   1.000
_cell.angle_alpha   90.00
_cell.angle_beta   90.00
_cell.angle_gamma   90.00
#
_symmetry.space_group_name_H-M   'P 1'
#
loop_
_entity.id
_entity.type
_entity.pdbx_description
1 polymer ?
#
loop_
_entity_poly.entity_id
_entity_poly.type
_entity_poly.pdbx_seq_one_letter_code
_entity_poly.pdbx_strand_id
1 'polypeptide(L)'
;MRSQENELERLRHQNQTNPSRSNARAIERQEDIISEIQDFMNTLRRIANYNLTPELNDGISLTIAPLYELMSFRDARRYWHELSEGKHTWSSVSQQLRRE
;
A
#
# COMPACT_ATOMS: atom_id res chain seq x y z
N MET A 1 10.18 -9.69 -1.07
CA MET A 1 10.20 -10.04 0.37
C MET A 1 11.40 -10.88 0.76
N ARG A 2 11.46 -12.17 0.41
CA ARG A 2 12.56 -13.08 0.79
C ARG A 2 13.98 -12.56 0.51
N SER A 3 14.20 -11.86 -0.60
CA SER A 3 15.50 -11.24 -0.91
C SER A 3 15.89 -10.15 0.11
N GLN A 4 14.92 -9.35 0.57
CA GLN A 4 15.15 -8.28 1.54
C GLN A 4 15.42 -8.84 2.94
N GLU A 5 14.71 -9.91 3.31
CA GLU A 5 14.91 -10.62 4.58
C GLU A 5 16.29 -11.30 4.63
N ASN A 6 16.69 -11.96 3.54
CA ASN A 6 18.03 -12.57 3.43
C ASN A 6 19.15 -11.50 3.54
N GLU A 7 18.93 -10.31 2.99
CA GLU A 7 19.91 -9.21 3.11
C GLU A 7 20.01 -8.70 4.55
N LEU A 8 18.88 -8.55 5.25
CA LEU A 8 18.88 -8.21 6.67
C LEU A 8 19.65 -9.25 7.50
N GLU A 9 19.44 -10.54 7.22
CA GLU A 9 20.18 -11.61 7.88
C GLU A 9 21.68 -11.49 7.63
N ARG A 10 22.11 -11.23 6.39
CA ARG A 10 23.53 -11.01 6.06
C ARG A 10 24.14 -9.85 6.83
N LEU A 11 23.45 -8.70 6.88
CA LEU A 11 23.89 -7.52 7.61
C LEU A 11 24.02 -7.79 9.11
N ARG A 12 23.08 -8.54 9.70
CA ARG A 12 23.14 -8.97 11.11
C ARG A 12 24.33 -9.87 11.38
N HIS A 13 24.60 -10.86 10.53
CA HIS A 13 25.79 -11.72 10.65
C HIS A 13 27.09 -10.93 10.50
N GLN A 14 27.15 -9.97 9.58
CA GLN A 14 28.31 -9.11 9.39
C GLN A 14 28.55 -8.21 10.62
N ASN A 15 27.49 -7.66 11.21
CA ASN A 15 27.61 -6.85 12.42
C ASN A 15 27.99 -7.67 13.67
N GLN A 16 27.64 -8.96 13.72
CA GLN A 16 28.09 -9.86 14.79
C GLN A 16 29.59 -10.15 14.71
N THR A 17 30.13 -10.34 13.50
CA THR A 17 31.56 -10.63 13.28
C THR A 17 32.44 -9.39 13.37
N ASN A 18 31.95 -8.23 12.92
CA ASN A 18 32.66 -6.96 13.01
C ASN A 18 31.68 -5.82 13.36
N PRO A 19 31.41 -5.59 14.66
CA PRO A 19 30.47 -4.57 15.10
C PRO A 19 30.92 -3.17 14.69
N SER A 20 30.03 -2.43 14.02
CA SER A 20 30.30 -1.02 13.69
C SER A 20 29.03 -0.18 13.68
N ARG A 21 29.17 1.12 13.94
CA ARG A 21 28.05 2.07 13.82
C ARG A 21 27.47 2.13 12.40
N SER A 22 28.30 1.88 11.39
CA SER A 22 27.85 1.83 10.00
C SER A 22 26.96 0.61 9.75
N ASN A 23 27.35 -0.56 10.25
CA ASN A 23 26.57 -1.79 10.11
C ASN A 23 25.25 -1.71 10.87
N ALA A 24 25.25 -1.14 12.09
CA ALA A 24 24.01 -0.90 12.85
C ALA A 24 23.02 -0.02 12.07
N ARG A 25 23.48 1.08 11.45
CA ARG A 25 22.64 1.93 10.60
C ARG A 25 22.16 1.24 9.33
N ALA A 26 22.96 0.33 8.76
CA ALA A 26 22.54 -0.44 7.59
C ALA A 26 21.42 -1.43 7.94
N ILE A 27 21.52 -2.08 9.11
CA ILE A 27 20.47 -2.95 9.65
C ILE A 27 19.18 -2.16 9.86
N GLU A 28 19.25 -1.02 10.56
CA GLU A 28 18.08 -0.15 10.81
C GLU A 28 17.36 0.24 9.51
N ARG A 29 18.09 0.73 8.50
CA ARG A 29 17.49 1.06 7.19
C ARG A 29 16.88 -0.13 6.49
N GLN A 30 17.49 -1.31 6.60
CA GLN A 30 16.96 -2.52 5.98
C GLN A 30 15.69 -2.99 6.68
N GLU A 31 15.60 -2.84 8.01
CA GLU A 31 14.38 -3.08 8.78
C GLU A 31 13.26 -2.12 8.37
N ASP A 32 13.57 -0.83 8.20
CA ASP A 32 12.62 0.17 7.71
C ASP A 32 12.05 -0.21 6.33
N ILE A 33 12.92 -0.58 5.37
CA ILE A 33 12.49 -1.01 4.02
C ILE A 33 11.57 -2.23 4.10
N ILE A 34 11.91 -3.21 4.93
CA ILE A 34 11.09 -4.41 5.12
C ILE A 34 9.71 -4.04 5.68
N SER A 35 9.66 -3.14 6.66
CA SER A 35 8.42 -2.62 7.24
C SER A 35 7.57 -1.88 6.19
N GLU A 36 8.17 -0.98 5.42
CA GLU A 36 7.48 -0.25 4.35
C GLU A 36 6.86 -1.18 3.31
N ILE A 37 7.58 -2.24 2.90
CA ILE A 37 7.06 -3.24 1.96
C ILE A 37 5.88 -3.99 2.57
N GLN A 38 5.96 -4.36 3.86
CA GLN A 38 4.86 -5.03 4.56
C GLN A 38 3.63 -4.14 4.65
N ASP A 39 3.79 -2.86 4.98
CA ASP A 39 2.70 -1.89 5.06
C ASP A 39 2.04 -1.64 3.70
N PHE A 40 2.86 -1.54 2.64
CA PHE A 40 2.38 -1.47 1.27
C PHE A 40 1.54 -2.70 0.89
N MET A 41 2.05 -3.91 1.19
CA MET A 41 1.35 -5.16 0.92
C MET A 41 0.04 -5.28 1.72
N ASN A 42 0.05 -4.89 3.00
CA ASN A 42 -1.13 -4.92 3.86
C ASN A 42 -2.21 -3.96 3.35
N THR A 43 -1.81 -2.78 2.89
CA THR A 43 -2.71 -1.79 2.27
C THR A 43 -3.30 -2.32 0.97
N LEU A 44 -2.48 -2.90 0.08
CA LEU A 44 -3.00 -3.54 -1.14
C LEU A 44 -4.00 -4.66 -0.84
N ARG A 45 -3.71 -5.51 0.14
CA ARG A 45 -4.64 -6.58 0.55
C ARG A 45 -5.96 -6.03 1.08
N ARG A 46 -5.90 -4.99 1.92
CA ARG A 46 -7.10 -4.32 2.42
C ARG A 46 -7.94 -3.77 1.28
N ILE A 47 -7.31 -3.15 0.28
CA ILE A 47 -8.02 -2.61 -0.89
C ILE A 47 -8.61 -3.74 -1.74
N ALA A 48 -7.86 -4.82 -1.97
CA ALA A 48 -8.34 -5.97 -2.74
C ALA A 48 -9.54 -6.66 -2.09
N ASN A 49 -9.63 -6.65 -0.76
CA ASN A 49 -10.74 -7.24 -0.01
C ASN A 49 -12.09 -6.53 -0.22
N TYR A 50 -12.11 -5.32 -0.81
CA TYR A 50 -13.36 -4.67 -1.24
C TYR A 50 -13.94 -5.28 -2.53
N ASN A 51 -13.26 -6.25 -3.13
CA ASN A 51 -13.69 -6.99 -4.34
C ASN A 51 -14.22 -6.11 -5.48
N LEU A 52 -13.69 -4.89 -5.59
CA LEU A 52 -14.17 -3.90 -6.53
C LEU A 52 -13.77 -4.30 -7.95
N THR A 53 -14.73 -4.25 -8.86
CA THR A 53 -14.54 -4.42 -10.29
C THR A 53 -14.90 -3.10 -10.99
N PRO A 54 -13.92 -2.21 -11.23
CA PRO A 54 -14.17 -0.94 -11.90
C PRO A 54 -14.60 -1.15 -13.35
N GLU A 55 -15.51 -0.31 -13.84
CA GLU A 55 -15.95 -0.28 -15.22
C GLU A 55 -15.43 0.97 -15.94
N LEU A 56 -15.32 0.91 -17.28
CA LEU A 56 -14.84 2.03 -18.10
C LEU A 56 -15.63 3.34 -17.83
N ASN A 57 -16.92 3.20 -17.54
CA ASN A 57 -17.82 4.32 -17.32
C ASN A 57 -17.57 5.06 -15.99
N ASP A 58 -16.82 4.48 -15.04
CA ASP A 58 -16.48 5.12 -13.75
C ASP A 58 -15.53 6.31 -13.90
N GLY A 59 -14.76 6.33 -15.00
CA GLY A 59 -13.65 7.25 -15.19
C GLY A 59 -12.44 6.91 -14.31
N ILE A 60 -11.28 7.39 -14.73
CA ILE A 60 -10.00 7.06 -14.11
C ILE A 60 -9.96 7.50 -12.64
N SER A 61 -10.53 8.67 -12.32
CA SER A 61 -10.46 9.23 -10.96
C SER A 61 -11.17 8.37 -9.91
N LEU A 62 -12.36 7.84 -10.21
CA LEU A 62 -13.09 6.97 -9.29
C LEU A 62 -12.49 5.55 -9.27
N THR A 63 -11.99 5.08 -10.41
CA THR A 63 -11.30 3.78 -10.54
C THR A 63 -10.07 3.69 -9.64
N ILE A 64 -9.27 4.75 -9.56
CA ILE A 64 -8.03 4.77 -8.76
C ILE A 64 -8.23 5.27 -7.32
N ALA A 65 -9.40 5.82 -6.99
CA ALA A 65 -9.69 6.34 -5.66
C ALA A 65 -9.44 5.33 -4.52
N PRO A 66 -9.74 4.02 -4.64
CA PRO A 66 -9.42 3.04 -3.60
C PRO A 66 -7.93 2.95 -3.26
N LEU A 67 -7.04 3.35 -4.19
CA LEU A 67 -5.59 3.33 -4.03
C LEU A 67 -5.03 4.59 -3.33
N TYR A 68 -5.87 5.45 -2.74
CA TYR A 68 -5.44 6.76 -2.22
C TYR A 68 -4.35 6.73 -1.15
N GLU A 69 -4.16 5.61 -0.45
CA GLU A 69 -3.09 5.41 0.54
C GLU A 69 -1.75 5.04 -0.11
N LEU A 70 -1.76 4.56 -1.36
CA LEU A 70 -0.60 4.06 -2.08
C LEU A 70 -0.10 5.03 -3.15
N MET A 71 -0.88 6.05 -3.50
CA MET A 71 -0.59 6.93 -4.63
C MET A 71 -0.65 8.40 -4.25
N SER A 72 0.30 9.17 -4.77
CA SER A 72 0.36 10.63 -4.59
C SER A 72 -0.60 11.39 -5.51
N PHE A 73 -1.82 10.87 -5.71
CA PHE A 73 -2.85 11.58 -6.46
C PHE A 73 -3.66 12.46 -5.51
N ARG A 74 -3.51 13.79 -5.67
CA ARG A 74 -4.01 14.83 -4.75
C ARG A 74 -5.48 14.64 -4.35
N ASP A 75 -6.33 14.23 -5.29
CA ASP A 75 -7.77 14.13 -5.07
C ASP A 75 -8.26 12.71 -4.76
N ALA A 76 -7.38 11.69 -4.74
CA ALA A 76 -7.74 10.29 -4.53
C ALA A 76 -8.53 10.08 -3.23
N ARG A 77 -8.03 10.68 -2.14
CA ARG A 77 -8.66 10.59 -0.81
C ARG A 77 -10.06 11.21 -0.81
N ARG A 78 -10.23 12.36 -1.47
CA ARG A 78 -11.54 13.02 -1.59
C ARG A 78 -12.52 12.11 -2.32
N TYR A 79 -12.14 11.60 -3.48
CA TYR A 79 -13.00 10.71 -4.27
C TYR A 79 -13.33 9.41 -3.54
N TRP A 80 -12.38 8.83 -2.78
CA TRP A 80 -12.64 7.65 -1.96
C TRP A 80 -13.70 7.90 -0.89
N HIS A 81 -13.63 9.04 -0.19
CA HIS A 81 -14.67 9.42 0.76
C HIS A 81 -16.02 9.64 0.08
N GLU A 82 -16.06 10.35 -1.05
CA GLU A 82 -17.30 10.58 -1.79
C GLU A 82 -17.94 9.29 -2.32
N LEU A 83 -17.13 8.33 -2.78
CA LEU A 83 -17.58 6.99 -3.18
C LEU A 83 -18.18 6.22 -1.99
N SER A 84 -17.50 6.25 -0.84
CA SER A 84 -17.95 5.60 0.40
C SER A 84 -19.26 6.21 0.93
N GLU A 85 -19.47 7.51 0.71
CA GLU A 85 -20.73 8.21 1.01
C GLU A 85 -21.82 8.02 -0.06
N GLY A 86 -21.51 7.36 -1.18
CA GLY A 86 -22.46 7.09 -2.26
C GLY A 86 -22.82 8.29 -3.14
N LYS A 87 -22.04 9.38 -3.10
CA LYS A 87 -22.31 10.61 -3.88
C LYS A 87 -22.29 10.39 -5.39
N HIS A 88 -21.48 9.45 -5.85
CA HIS A 88 -21.36 9.09 -7.27
C HIS A 88 -22.30 7.93 -7.61
N THR A 89 -23.62 8.14 -7.58
CA THR A 89 -24.61 7.05 -7.73
C THR A 89 -24.54 6.32 -9.07
N TRP A 90 -24.09 7.01 -10.11
CA TRP A 90 -23.89 6.48 -11.46
C TRP A 90 -22.66 5.56 -11.59
N SER A 91 -21.71 5.63 -10.64
CA SER A 91 -20.49 4.82 -10.67
C SER A 91 -20.75 3.38 -10.22
N SER A 92 -20.20 2.41 -10.95
CA SER A 92 -20.22 1.00 -10.61
C SER A 92 -19.48 0.74 -9.30
N VAL A 93 -18.32 1.39 -9.07
CA VAL A 93 -17.53 1.26 -7.84
C VAL A 93 -18.35 1.74 -6.63
N SER A 94 -19.01 2.88 -6.76
CA SER A 94 -19.92 3.42 -5.72
C SER A 94 -21.08 2.47 -5.42
N GLN A 95 -21.65 1.85 -6.46
CA GLN A 95 -22.74 0.87 -6.29
C GLN A 95 -22.27 -0.42 -5.62
N GLN A 96 -21.05 -0.88 -5.89
CA GLN A 96 -20.44 -2.07 -5.28
C GLN A 96 -20.15 -1.85 -3.80
N LEU A 97 -19.55 -0.71 -3.43
CA LEU A 97 -19.25 -0.36 -2.04
C LEU A 97 -20.49 -0.30 -1.13
N ARG A 98 -21.68 -0.03 -1.68
CA ARG A 98 -22.94 -0.05 -0.91
C ARG A 98 -23.54 -1.44 -0.71
N ARG A 99 -23.05 -2.44 -1.44
CA ARG A 99 -23.56 -3.82 -1.39
C ARG A 99 -22.75 -4.73 -0.48
N GLU A 100 -21.54 -4.32 -0.12
CA GLU A 100 -20.70 -4.96 0.91
C GLU A 100 -21.14 -4.56 2.33
#